data_AF-A0AAW2MJ57-F1
#
_entry.id   AF-A0AAW2MJ57-F1
#
_cell.length_a   1.000
_cell.length_b   1.000
_cell.length_c   1.000
_cell.angle_alpha   90.00
_cell.angle_beta   90.00
_cell.angle_gamma   90.00
#
_symmetry.space_group_name_H-M   'P 1'
#
loop_
_entity.id
_entity.type
_entity.pdbx_description
1 polymer ?
#
loop_
_entity_poly.entity_id
_entity_poly.type
_entity_poly.pdbx_seq_one_letter_code
_entity_poly.pdbx_strand_id
1 'polypeptide(L)'
;MAESSEGEEEGKLTGGNQQLMVDDDLREMGKKAAWSVSSCKPGNGVASLRDDNLDTYWQSDGAQPHLVNIQFQKKVKLQLVVLYVDFKLDESYTPSKISIRAGDGFHNLKEIKSVELAKPTGWMYISLSGSDPRETFVNTFMLQIAVLSNHLNGRDTHVRQIKVYGPRPNPIPHQPFQFTSTEFITYSTLSIAIVHATLGLSLITSASPECGVDTGKLDRFGELKQMAGSCPFSKNVFFDIRIDKLKLF
;
A
#
# COMPACT_ATOMS: atom_id res chain seq x y z
N MET A 1 -10.07 41.80 22.93
CA MET A 1 -10.77 41.02 21.88
C MET A 1 -9.80 39.96 21.41
N ALA A 2 -9.95 38.75 21.95
CA ALA A 2 -9.45 37.55 21.30
C ALA A 2 -10.56 37.09 20.38
N GLU A 3 -10.25 36.87 19.10
CA GLU A 3 -10.99 35.90 18.31
C GLU A 3 -10.03 35.28 17.29
N SER A 4 -10.04 33.96 17.37
CA SER A 4 -9.22 32.93 16.74
C SER A 4 -9.49 32.76 15.25
N SER A 5 -8.47 32.31 14.51
CA SER A 5 -8.67 31.46 13.33
C SER A 5 -7.59 30.38 13.28
N GLU A 6 -7.73 29.37 14.14
CA GLU A 6 -7.10 28.07 13.94
C GLU A 6 -8.15 27.16 13.29
N GLY A 7 -7.90 26.76 12.04
CA GLY A 7 -8.76 25.87 11.27
C GLY A 7 -8.26 25.71 9.84
N GLU A 8 -7.94 24.47 9.47
CA GLU A 8 -7.61 23.95 8.12
C GLU A 8 -6.13 23.99 7.67
N GLU A 9 -5.28 23.15 8.28
CA GLU A 9 -4.03 22.65 7.64
C GLU A 9 -4.15 21.18 7.16
N GLU A 10 -5.36 20.61 7.13
CA GLU A 10 -5.56 19.29 6.54
C GLU A 10 -5.61 19.39 5.01
N GLY A 11 -4.53 18.99 4.33
CA GLY A 11 -4.53 18.75 2.89
C GLY A 11 -3.51 19.54 2.08
N LYS A 12 -2.73 20.44 2.70
CA LYS A 12 -1.64 21.13 2.01
C LYS A 12 -0.35 20.30 2.09
N LEU A 13 0.17 19.91 0.93
CA LEU A 13 1.44 19.19 0.81
C LEU A 13 2.52 20.14 0.27
N THR A 14 3.64 20.21 0.97
CA THR A 14 4.82 21.01 0.59
C THR A 14 6.02 20.11 0.36
N GLY A 15 6.92 20.50 -0.55
CA GLY A 15 8.11 19.72 -0.88
C GLY A 15 7.81 18.44 -1.65
N GLY A 16 8.61 17.39 -1.46
CA GLY A 16 8.48 16.08 -2.07
C GLY A 16 9.72 15.22 -1.76
N ASN A 17 9.56 13.89 -1.72
CA ASN A 17 10.70 13.00 -1.49
C ASN A 17 11.45 12.75 -2.80
N GLN A 18 12.77 12.75 -2.77
CA GLN A 18 13.58 12.46 -3.97
C GLN A 18 13.58 10.96 -4.31
N GLN A 19 13.53 10.11 -3.28
CA GLN A 19 13.43 8.67 -3.41
C GLN A 19 12.02 8.20 -3.06
N LEU A 20 11.53 7.22 -3.83
CA LEU A 20 10.28 6.54 -3.53
C LEU A 20 10.51 5.56 -2.37
N MET A 21 9.88 5.82 -1.23
CA MET A 21 9.91 4.96 -0.04
C MET A 21 8.49 4.62 0.33
N VAL A 22 8.16 3.33 0.33
CA VAL A 22 6.81 2.83 0.64
C VAL A 22 6.96 1.68 1.62
N ASP A 23 6.02 1.59 2.56
CA ASP A 23 5.95 0.51 3.54
C ASP A 23 5.93 -0.88 2.86
N ASP A 24 6.66 -1.84 3.43
CA ASP A 24 6.74 -3.21 2.94
C ASP A 24 5.37 -3.93 2.97
N ASP A 25 4.48 -3.52 3.87
CA ASP A 25 3.10 -4.01 3.98
C ASP A 25 2.21 -3.55 2.83
N LEU A 26 2.70 -2.64 1.98
CA LEU A 26 1.99 -2.17 0.80
C LEU A 26 2.53 -2.83 -0.49
N ARG A 27 1.64 -2.95 -1.47
CA ARG A 27 1.95 -3.47 -2.80
C ARG A 27 1.41 -2.53 -3.88
N GLU A 28 2.21 -2.32 -4.91
CA GLU A 28 1.79 -1.57 -6.10
C GLU A 28 0.69 -2.34 -6.86
N MET A 29 -0.42 -1.66 -7.13
CA MET A 29 -1.65 -2.22 -7.70
C MET A 29 -1.92 -1.73 -9.12
N GLY A 30 -1.22 -0.70 -9.61
CA GLY A 30 -1.48 -0.09 -10.91
C GLY A 30 -1.32 -1.03 -12.09
N LYS A 31 -0.45 -2.05 -12.01
CA LYS A 31 -0.33 -3.09 -13.07
C LYS A 31 -1.59 -3.95 -13.26
N LYS A 32 -2.52 -3.95 -12.30
CA LYS A 32 -3.78 -4.71 -12.35
C LYS A 32 -4.97 -3.88 -12.85
N ALA A 33 -4.75 -2.61 -13.19
CA ALA A 33 -5.79 -1.69 -13.61
C ALA A 33 -5.66 -1.34 -15.10
N ALA A 34 -6.80 -1.01 -15.70
CA ALA A 34 -6.86 -0.27 -16.95
C ALA A 34 -6.76 1.23 -16.64
N TRP A 35 -5.91 1.94 -17.38
CA TRP A 35 -5.66 3.35 -17.19
C TRP A 35 -6.15 4.14 -18.41
N SER A 36 -6.79 5.29 -18.17
CA SER A 36 -7.12 6.26 -19.22
C SER A 36 -6.95 7.68 -18.70
N VAL A 37 -6.76 8.62 -19.61
CA VAL A 37 -6.68 10.05 -19.31
C VAL A 37 -7.77 10.81 -20.06
N SER A 38 -8.17 11.97 -19.55
CA SER A 38 -9.17 12.83 -20.21
C SER A 38 -8.69 13.32 -21.58
N SER A 39 -7.40 13.63 -21.69
CA SER A 39 -6.75 14.10 -22.92
C SER A 39 -5.25 13.86 -22.82
N CYS A 40 -4.56 13.85 -23.96
CA CYS A 40 -3.11 13.84 -23.99
C CYS A 40 -2.58 14.42 -25.29
N LYS A 41 -1.41 15.08 -25.23
CA LYS A 41 -0.64 15.35 -26.44
C LYS A 41 -0.09 14.05 -27.04
N PRO A 42 0.05 13.95 -28.38
CA PRO A 42 0.68 12.80 -29.02
C PRO A 42 2.06 12.50 -28.43
N GLY A 43 2.29 11.25 -28.02
CA GLY A 43 3.54 10.80 -27.39
C GLY A 43 3.60 10.95 -25.87
N ASN A 44 2.79 11.82 -25.25
CA ASN A 44 2.80 12.11 -23.82
C ASN A 44 1.51 11.64 -23.14
N GLY A 45 1.21 10.34 -23.26
CA GLY A 45 -0.05 9.73 -22.81
C GLY A 45 0.07 8.92 -21.53
N VAL A 46 -0.84 7.96 -21.36
CA VAL A 46 -0.89 7.04 -20.20
C VAL A 46 0.42 6.28 -19.97
N ALA A 47 1.12 5.92 -21.05
CA ALA A 47 2.36 5.14 -20.95
C ALA A 47 3.41 5.84 -20.08
N SER A 48 3.56 7.16 -20.25
CA SER A 48 4.51 7.98 -19.51
C SER A 48 4.19 8.06 -18.02
N LEU A 49 2.93 7.89 -17.61
CA LEU A 49 2.57 7.86 -16.18
C LEU A 49 3.07 6.62 -15.45
N ARG A 50 3.57 5.60 -16.16
CA ARG A 50 3.73 4.22 -15.69
C ARG A 50 5.02 3.55 -16.13
N ASP A 51 5.89 4.26 -16.85
CA ASP A 51 7.13 3.74 -17.45
C ASP A 51 8.34 3.71 -16.49
N ASP A 52 8.15 4.06 -15.21
CA ASP A 52 9.19 4.20 -14.19
C ASP A 52 10.33 5.17 -14.59
N ASN A 53 10.08 6.09 -15.53
CA ASN A 53 11.01 7.15 -15.92
C ASN A 53 10.52 8.51 -15.40
N LEU A 54 11.43 9.33 -14.87
CA LEU A 54 11.11 10.66 -14.35
C LEU A 54 11.33 11.77 -15.38
N ASP A 55 11.99 11.48 -16.49
CA ASP A 55 12.22 12.42 -17.60
C ASP A 55 11.00 12.53 -18.52
N THR A 56 10.19 11.47 -18.59
CA THR A 56 8.94 11.40 -19.34
C THR A 56 7.76 11.89 -18.49
N TYR A 57 6.69 12.32 -19.16
CA TYR A 57 5.49 12.82 -18.49
C TYR A 57 4.26 12.65 -19.36
N TRP A 58 3.11 12.48 -18.71
CA TRP A 58 1.84 12.76 -19.34
C TRP A 58 1.67 14.27 -19.44
N GLN A 59 1.24 14.73 -20.62
CA GLN A 59 0.85 16.11 -20.84
C GLN A 59 -0.61 16.13 -21.30
N SER A 60 -1.48 16.74 -20.51
CA SER A 60 -2.86 16.95 -20.92
C SER A 60 -2.96 17.94 -22.10
N ASP A 61 -4.08 17.87 -22.81
CA ASP A 61 -4.37 18.76 -23.94
C ASP A 61 -5.89 18.96 -24.04
N GLY A 62 -6.46 19.72 -23.10
CA GLY A 62 -7.91 19.82 -22.96
C GLY A 62 -8.38 20.84 -21.94
N ALA A 63 -9.68 20.81 -21.64
CA ALA A 63 -10.25 21.64 -20.58
C ALA A 63 -10.04 20.98 -19.20
N GLN A 64 -9.81 21.81 -18.18
CA GLN A 64 -9.82 21.35 -16.79
C GLN A 64 -11.24 20.93 -16.37
N PRO A 65 -11.37 19.97 -15.43
CA PRO A 65 -10.28 19.23 -14.76
C PRO A 65 -9.64 18.16 -15.64
N HIS A 66 -8.32 17.97 -15.51
CA HIS A 66 -7.60 16.89 -16.21
C HIS A 66 -7.69 15.61 -15.39
N LEU A 67 -8.12 14.51 -16.01
CA LEU A 67 -8.50 13.29 -15.30
C LEU A 67 -7.54 12.16 -15.63
N VAL A 68 -7.14 11.40 -14.62
CA VAL A 68 -6.54 10.07 -14.74
C VAL A 68 -7.51 9.07 -14.11
N ASN A 69 -8.01 8.13 -14.90
CA ASN A 69 -8.93 7.10 -14.46
C ASN A 69 -8.21 5.76 -14.35
N ILE A 70 -8.40 5.08 -13.22
CA ILE A 70 -7.76 3.82 -12.86
C ILE A 70 -8.86 2.83 -12.53
N GLN A 71 -9.10 1.86 -13.41
CA GLN A 71 -10.20 0.92 -13.32
C GLN A 71 -9.69 -0.50 -13.07
N PHE A 72 -10.21 -1.14 -12.03
CA PHE A 72 -9.86 -2.50 -11.64
C PHE A 72 -10.98 -3.46 -12.05
N GLN A 73 -10.62 -4.64 -12.54
CA GLN A 73 -11.59 -5.70 -12.89
C GLN A 73 -12.33 -6.28 -11.68
N LYS A 74 -11.76 -6.14 -10.48
CA LYS A 74 -12.31 -6.61 -9.20
C LYS A 74 -12.21 -5.49 -8.18
N LYS A 75 -13.09 -5.49 -7.17
CA LYS A 75 -13.02 -4.53 -6.07
C LYS A 75 -11.67 -4.70 -5.35
N VAL A 76 -10.89 -3.62 -5.27
CA VAL A 76 -9.58 -3.61 -4.61
C VAL A 76 -9.63 -2.75 -3.35
N LYS A 77 -8.70 -3.05 -2.44
CA LYS A 77 -8.36 -2.19 -1.30
C LYS A 77 -7.19 -1.32 -1.69
N LEU A 78 -7.33 0.00 -1.55
CA LEU A 78 -6.26 0.97 -1.78
C LEU A 78 -6.05 1.79 -0.50
N GLN A 79 -4.81 2.19 -0.25
CA GLN A 79 -4.43 2.99 0.92
C GLN A 79 -3.67 4.25 0.52
N LEU A 80 -2.91 4.21 -0.57
CA LEU A 80 -1.97 5.28 -0.90
C LEU A 80 -1.90 5.50 -2.41
N VAL A 81 -1.96 6.76 -2.82
CA VAL A 81 -1.59 7.22 -4.16
C VAL A 81 -0.29 7.99 -4.04
N VAL A 82 0.67 7.68 -4.89
CA VAL A 82 1.93 8.41 -4.97
C VAL A 82 2.09 8.96 -6.38
N LEU A 83 2.43 10.23 -6.49
CA LEU A 83 2.64 10.92 -7.77
C LEU A 83 3.96 11.67 -7.76
N TYR A 84 4.67 11.67 -8.89
CA TYR A 84 5.88 12.47 -9.07
C TYR A 84 5.54 13.72 -9.88
N VAL A 85 5.80 14.87 -9.28
CA VAL A 85 5.62 16.20 -9.88
C VAL A 85 6.77 17.10 -9.44
N ASP A 86 7.23 17.99 -10.32
CA ASP A 86 8.36 18.88 -10.03
C ASP A 86 8.08 20.30 -10.50
N PHE A 87 7.84 21.20 -9.55
CA PHE A 87 7.58 22.61 -9.83
C PHE A 87 8.74 23.32 -10.52
N LYS A 88 9.99 22.93 -10.25
CA LYS A 88 11.16 23.59 -10.85
C LYS A 88 11.32 23.21 -12.32
N LEU A 89 10.92 22.00 -12.70
CA LEU A 89 11.00 21.51 -14.07
C LEU A 89 9.77 21.90 -14.89
N ASP A 90 8.58 21.86 -14.28
CA ASP A 90 7.30 21.94 -15.00
C ASP A 90 6.60 23.31 -14.84
N GLU A 91 7.04 24.17 -13.91
CA GLU A 91 6.52 25.53 -13.69
C GLU A 91 4.98 25.58 -13.68
N SER A 92 4.36 26.18 -14.70
CA SER A 92 2.90 26.30 -14.83
C SER A 92 2.18 24.98 -15.11
N TYR A 93 2.85 23.96 -15.62
CA TYR A 93 2.25 22.64 -15.86
C TYR A 93 2.11 21.82 -14.57
N THR A 94 2.66 22.29 -13.46
CA THR A 94 2.63 21.58 -12.19
C THR A 94 1.22 21.63 -11.56
N PRO A 95 0.59 20.50 -11.21
CA PRO A 95 -0.65 20.49 -10.45
C PRO A 95 -0.56 21.29 -9.14
N SER A 96 -1.53 22.15 -8.87
CA SER A 96 -1.64 22.90 -7.61
C SER A 96 -2.77 22.38 -6.73
N LYS A 97 -3.83 21.80 -7.31
CA LYS A 97 -4.94 21.19 -6.58
C LYS A 97 -5.37 19.89 -7.23
N ILE A 98 -5.39 18.81 -6.44
CA ILE A 98 -5.76 17.47 -6.88
C ILE A 98 -6.92 16.97 -6.02
N SER A 99 -7.94 16.42 -6.67
CA SER A 99 -9.05 15.70 -6.04
C SER A 99 -8.93 14.21 -6.37
N ILE A 100 -8.98 13.37 -5.35
CA ILE A 100 -9.05 11.92 -5.46
C ILE A 100 -10.49 11.50 -5.26
N ARG A 101 -11.02 10.73 -6.21
CA ARG A 101 -12.38 10.23 -6.21
C ARG A 101 -12.37 8.71 -6.33
N ALA A 102 -13.31 8.06 -5.66
CA ALA A 102 -13.47 6.61 -5.69
C ALA A 102 -14.94 6.22 -5.92
N GLY A 103 -15.16 5.12 -6.61
CA GLY A 103 -16.51 4.61 -6.90
C GLY A 103 -16.50 3.20 -7.48
N ASP A 104 -17.63 2.78 -8.03
CA ASP A 104 -17.74 1.53 -8.78
C ASP A 104 -17.64 1.76 -10.30
N GLY A 105 -17.82 3.00 -10.77
CA GLY A 105 -17.69 3.40 -12.17
C GLY A 105 -17.82 4.93 -12.33
N PHE A 106 -17.79 5.42 -13.57
CA PHE A 106 -17.75 6.87 -13.87
C PHE A 106 -18.92 7.68 -13.29
N HIS A 107 -20.10 7.08 -13.14
CA HIS A 107 -21.33 7.76 -12.73
C HIS A 107 -21.54 7.83 -11.20
N ASN A 108 -20.71 7.13 -10.41
CA ASN A 108 -20.86 7.09 -8.95
C ASN A 108 -19.56 7.43 -8.20
N LEU A 109 -18.62 8.11 -8.87
CA LEU A 109 -17.41 8.61 -8.25
C LEU A 109 -17.76 9.65 -7.19
N LYS A 110 -17.24 9.46 -5.97
CA LYS A 110 -17.32 10.43 -4.87
C LYS A 110 -15.93 10.92 -4.54
N GLU A 111 -15.80 12.22 -4.30
CA GLU A 111 -14.57 12.78 -3.77
C GLU A 111 -14.31 12.26 -2.36
N ILE A 112 -13.13 11.69 -2.16
CA ILE A 112 -12.69 11.12 -0.88
C ILE A 112 -11.54 11.94 -0.27
N LYS A 113 -10.79 12.67 -1.09
CA LYS A 113 -9.66 13.48 -0.65
C LYS A 113 -9.44 14.63 -1.62
N SER A 114 -9.25 15.83 -1.10
CA SER A 114 -8.72 16.97 -1.86
C SER A 114 -7.40 17.39 -1.23
N VAL A 115 -6.39 17.61 -2.06
CA VAL A 115 -5.07 18.07 -1.63
C VAL A 115 -4.61 19.28 -2.43
N GLU A 116 -3.95 20.20 -1.77
CA GLU A 116 -3.30 21.35 -2.38
C GLU A 116 -1.79 21.14 -2.35
N LEU A 117 -1.16 21.23 -3.51
CA LEU A 117 0.29 21.08 -3.65
C LEU A 117 0.90 22.48 -3.73
N ALA A 118 1.85 22.77 -2.85
CA ALA A 118 2.49 24.07 -2.79
C ALA A 118 3.94 23.96 -3.29
N LYS A 119 4.14 24.20 -4.59
CA LYS A 119 5.44 24.08 -5.29
C LYS A 119 6.11 22.73 -5.00
N PRO A 120 5.44 21.60 -5.29
CA PRO A 120 5.96 20.29 -4.96
C PRO A 120 7.24 19.99 -5.75
N THR A 121 8.14 19.17 -5.19
CA THR A 121 9.38 18.77 -5.86
C THR A 121 9.73 17.33 -5.46
N GLY A 122 9.26 16.36 -6.24
CA GLY A 122 9.53 14.94 -6.05
C GLY A 122 8.26 14.10 -5.89
N TRP A 123 8.40 12.99 -5.16
CA TRP A 123 7.30 12.07 -4.84
C TRP A 123 6.37 12.67 -3.78
N MET A 124 5.09 12.81 -4.14
CA MET A 124 4.00 13.26 -3.29
C MET A 124 3.15 12.07 -2.87
N TYR A 125 2.88 11.96 -1.58
CA TYR A 125 2.18 10.85 -0.96
C TYR A 125 0.80 11.33 -0.53
N ILE A 126 -0.25 10.79 -1.15
CA ILE A 126 -1.64 11.10 -0.83
C ILE A 126 -2.26 9.87 -0.18
N SER A 127 -2.38 9.92 1.15
CA SER A 127 -3.10 8.90 1.91
C SER A 127 -4.58 8.93 1.55
N LEU A 128 -5.12 7.75 1.24
CA LEU A 128 -6.54 7.53 0.98
C LEU A 128 -7.32 7.20 2.26
N SER A 129 -6.64 7.10 3.39
CA SER A 129 -7.28 6.85 4.67
C SER A 129 -8.23 7.99 5.05
N GLY A 130 -9.38 7.63 5.61
CA GLY A 130 -10.33 8.56 6.20
C GLY A 130 -9.84 9.13 7.53
N SER A 131 -10.66 9.96 8.15
CA SER A 131 -10.37 10.53 9.48
C SER A 131 -10.56 9.51 10.60
N ASP A 132 -11.39 8.49 10.39
CA ASP A 132 -11.58 7.38 11.33
C ASP A 132 -10.49 6.31 11.11
N PRO A 133 -9.80 5.83 12.17
CA PRO A 133 -8.85 4.73 12.07
C PRO A 133 -9.40 3.47 11.39
N ARG A 134 -10.71 3.25 11.45
CA ARG A 134 -11.42 2.13 10.77
C ARG A 134 -11.48 2.29 9.25
N GLU A 135 -11.31 3.51 8.75
CA GLU A 135 -11.28 3.86 7.33
C GLU A 135 -9.85 3.87 6.77
N THR A 136 -9.03 2.91 7.19
CA THR A 136 -7.64 2.78 6.73
C THR A 136 -7.54 2.53 5.22
N PHE A 137 -8.58 1.92 4.63
CA PHE A 137 -8.58 1.49 3.23
C PHE A 137 -9.82 1.94 2.50
N VAL A 138 -9.64 2.34 1.25
CA VAL A 138 -10.73 2.59 0.30
C VAL A 138 -10.97 1.33 -0.52
N ASN A 139 -12.20 0.80 -0.44
CA ASN A 139 -12.64 -0.32 -1.26
C ASN A 139 -13.33 0.19 -2.52
N THR A 140 -12.74 0.01 -3.69
CA THR A 140 -13.24 0.62 -4.93
C THR A 140 -12.98 -0.25 -6.17
N PHE A 141 -13.80 -0.11 -7.21
CA PHE A 141 -13.49 -0.63 -8.55
C PHE A 141 -12.81 0.45 -9.41
N MET A 142 -13.01 1.72 -9.11
CA MET A 142 -12.51 2.82 -9.91
C MET A 142 -12.00 3.97 -9.04
N LEU A 143 -10.73 4.31 -9.23
CA LEU A 143 -10.12 5.51 -8.69
C LEU A 143 -9.98 6.56 -9.81
N GLN A 144 -10.29 7.81 -9.53
CA GLN A 144 -10.08 8.93 -10.43
C GLN A 144 -9.25 10.00 -9.72
N ILE A 145 -8.15 10.39 -10.36
CA ILE A 145 -7.32 11.52 -9.94
C ILE A 145 -7.70 12.68 -10.85
N ALA A 146 -8.21 13.75 -10.27
CA ALA A 146 -8.62 14.95 -10.98
C ALA A 146 -7.69 16.11 -10.63
N VAL A 147 -6.89 16.57 -11.59
CA VAL A 147 -6.14 17.82 -11.47
C VAL A 147 -7.10 18.97 -11.73
N LEU A 148 -7.49 19.65 -10.65
CA LEU A 148 -8.50 20.72 -10.67
C LEU A 148 -7.90 22.05 -11.12
N SER A 149 -6.67 22.33 -10.72
CA SER A 149 -5.92 23.51 -11.12
C SER A 149 -4.42 23.24 -11.12
N ASN A 150 -3.69 24.03 -11.89
CA ASN A 150 -2.22 24.05 -11.91
C ASN A 150 -1.66 25.31 -11.25
N HIS A 151 -0.36 25.34 -11.01
CA HIS A 151 0.34 26.54 -10.61
C HIS A 151 0.37 27.57 -11.75
N LEU A 152 0.54 28.86 -11.38
CA LEU A 152 0.65 29.97 -12.34
C LEU A 152 -0.50 30.04 -13.36
N ASN A 153 -1.68 29.52 -13.00
CA ASN A 153 -2.85 29.39 -13.88
C ASN A 153 -2.55 28.63 -15.19
N GLY A 154 -1.65 27.64 -15.15
CA GLY A 154 -1.33 26.83 -16.31
C GLY A 154 -2.54 26.05 -16.81
N ARG A 155 -2.70 26.01 -18.14
CA ARG A 155 -3.83 25.37 -18.82
C ARG A 155 -3.73 23.84 -18.75
N ASP A 156 -2.61 23.29 -19.19
CA ASP A 156 -2.35 21.85 -19.24
C ASP A 156 -1.49 21.41 -18.05
N THR A 157 -1.43 20.10 -17.80
CA THR A 157 -0.72 19.54 -16.64
C THR A 157 0.36 18.54 -17.05
N HIS A 158 1.45 18.51 -16.30
CA HIS A 158 2.49 17.47 -16.37
C HIS A 158 2.44 16.61 -15.10
N VAL A 159 2.34 15.30 -15.31
CA VAL A 159 2.57 14.31 -14.26
C VAL A 159 3.54 13.28 -14.80
N ARG A 160 4.65 13.09 -14.09
CA ARG A 160 5.76 12.23 -14.55
C ARG A 160 5.54 10.78 -14.20
N GLN A 161 4.96 10.50 -13.04
CA GLN A 161 4.74 9.12 -12.60
C GLN A 161 3.57 9.03 -11.62
N ILE A 162 2.78 7.96 -11.69
CA ILE A 162 1.73 7.66 -10.72
C ILE A 162 1.80 6.20 -10.30
N LYS A 163 1.81 5.96 -8.99
CA LYS A 163 1.74 4.63 -8.39
C LYS A 163 0.59 4.57 -7.39
N VAL A 164 -0.13 3.46 -7.40
CA VAL A 164 -1.25 3.23 -6.47
C VAL A 164 -0.97 1.99 -5.65
N TYR A 165 -1.17 2.08 -4.35
CA TYR A 165 -0.79 1.06 -3.40
C TYR A 165 -2.00 0.59 -2.61
N GLY A 166 -2.06 -0.72 -2.41
CA GLY A 166 -3.00 -1.40 -1.52
C GLY A 166 -2.25 -2.30 -0.55
N PRO A 167 -2.95 -2.89 0.43
CA PRO A 167 -2.34 -3.82 1.37
C PRO A 167 -1.79 -5.05 0.63
N ARG A 168 -0.61 -5.49 1.04
CA ARG A 168 -0.02 -6.74 0.57
C ARG A 168 -0.92 -7.88 1.06
N PRO A 169 -1.42 -8.74 0.16
CA PRO A 169 -2.17 -9.94 0.57
C PRO A 169 -1.29 -10.79 1.47
N ASN A 170 -1.86 -11.39 2.52
CA ASN A 170 -1.14 -12.36 3.33
C ASN A 170 -0.60 -13.46 2.40
N PRO A 171 0.72 -13.70 2.34
CA PRO A 171 1.30 -14.73 1.49
C PRO A 171 0.78 -16.13 1.84
N ILE A 172 0.19 -16.31 3.03
CA ILE A 172 -0.40 -17.57 3.48
C ILE A 172 -1.93 -17.49 3.44
N PRO A 173 -2.58 -18.24 2.52
CA PRO A 173 -4.03 -18.42 2.55
C PRO A 173 -4.47 -19.06 3.88
N HIS A 174 -5.58 -18.56 4.46
CA HIS A 174 -6.21 -19.07 5.70
C HIS A 174 -5.49 -18.81 7.04
N GLN A 175 -4.43 -17.99 7.07
CA GLN A 175 -3.80 -17.61 8.33
C GLN A 175 -4.40 -16.30 8.89
N PRO A 176 -4.94 -16.29 10.13
CA PRO A 176 -5.63 -15.13 10.70
C PRO A 176 -4.69 -14.01 11.20
N PHE A 177 -3.38 -14.23 11.18
CA PHE A 177 -2.36 -13.26 11.60
C PHE A 177 -1.25 -13.14 10.57
N GLN A 178 -0.55 -12.01 10.59
CA GLN A 178 0.61 -11.73 9.75
C GLN A 178 1.88 -11.90 10.58
N PHE A 179 2.88 -12.57 9.99
CA PHE A 179 4.22 -12.59 10.55
C PHE A 179 4.93 -11.30 10.17
N THR A 180 5.44 -10.55 11.15
CA THR A 180 6.12 -9.27 10.95
C THR A 180 7.63 -9.39 10.81
N SER A 181 8.22 -10.55 11.14
CA SER A 181 9.66 -10.77 11.00
C SER A 181 10.00 -11.45 9.68
N THR A 182 11.09 -10.99 9.04
CA THR A 182 11.63 -11.55 7.79
C THR A 182 12.01 -13.02 7.95
N GLU A 183 12.48 -13.41 9.13
CA GLU A 183 12.79 -14.80 9.46
C GLU A 183 11.53 -15.66 9.44
N PHE A 184 10.45 -15.21 10.09
CA PHE A 184 9.18 -15.94 10.10
C PHE A 184 8.57 -16.03 8.71
N ILE A 185 8.60 -14.97 7.89
CA ILE A 185 8.11 -14.99 6.50
C ILE A 185 8.90 -16.01 5.66
N THR A 186 10.22 -16.06 5.83
CA THR A 186 11.12 -16.97 5.09
C THR A 186 10.83 -18.44 5.39
N TYR A 187 10.48 -18.76 6.64
CA TYR A 187 10.09 -20.12 7.02
C TYR A 187 8.59 -20.37 6.94
N SER A 188 7.76 -19.37 6.66
CA SER A 188 6.30 -19.45 6.81
C SER A 188 5.65 -20.54 5.94
N THR A 189 6.23 -20.89 4.80
CA THR A 189 5.81 -22.03 3.98
C THR A 189 6.22 -23.39 4.57
N LEU A 190 7.29 -23.45 5.35
CA LEU A 190 7.78 -24.64 6.08
C LEU A 190 7.16 -24.77 7.48
N SER A 191 6.86 -23.66 8.17
CA SER A 191 6.33 -23.61 9.53
C SER A 191 4.92 -24.20 9.64
N ILE A 192 4.14 -24.18 8.55
CA ILE A 192 2.82 -24.85 8.52
C ILE A 192 2.98 -26.36 8.67
N ALA A 193 4.06 -26.98 8.18
CA ALA A 193 4.28 -28.41 8.38
C ALA A 193 4.40 -28.76 9.88
N ILE A 194 4.91 -27.84 10.70
CA ILE A 194 5.13 -28.07 12.13
C ILE A 194 3.89 -27.71 12.96
N VAL A 195 3.15 -26.65 12.59
CA VAL A 195 1.91 -26.25 13.31
C VAL A 195 0.74 -27.17 12.99
N HIS A 196 0.68 -27.74 11.79
CA HIS A 196 -0.32 -28.78 11.48
C HIS A 196 0.00 -30.12 12.16
N ALA A 197 1.27 -30.37 12.50
CA ALA A 197 1.70 -31.58 13.23
C ALA A 197 1.31 -31.56 14.72
N THR A 198 1.05 -30.40 15.33
CA THR A 198 0.71 -30.29 16.76
C THR A 198 -0.80 -30.33 17.07
N LEU A 199 -1.69 -30.32 16.07
CA LEU A 199 -3.15 -30.37 16.25
C LEU A 199 -3.84 -31.67 15.79
N GLY A 200 -3.09 -32.74 15.54
CA GLY A 200 -3.63 -34.11 15.58
C GLY A 200 -4.64 -34.48 14.50
N LEU A 201 -4.23 -34.44 13.22
CA LEU A 201 -4.85 -35.26 12.17
C LEU A 201 -3.81 -36.23 11.59
N SER A 202 -4.10 -37.53 11.72
CA SER A 202 -3.23 -38.64 11.36
C SER A 202 -2.96 -38.78 9.85
N LEU A 203 -1.76 -39.30 9.53
CA LEU A 203 -1.26 -39.85 8.23
C LEU A 203 -0.94 -38.78 7.17
N ILE A 204 0.30 -38.61 6.68
CA ILE A 204 1.14 -39.60 5.99
C ILE A 204 2.62 -39.34 6.28
N THR A 205 3.34 -40.41 6.54
CA THR A 205 4.80 -40.46 6.60
C THR A 205 5.36 -40.38 5.17
N SER A 206 6.32 -39.51 4.91
CA SER A 206 7.37 -39.82 3.96
C SER A 206 8.69 -39.52 4.62
N ALA A 207 9.37 -40.59 5.01
CA ALA A 207 10.64 -40.59 5.69
C ALA A 207 11.74 -39.99 4.81
N SER A 208 12.55 -39.11 5.39
CA SER A 208 13.99 -39.12 5.11
C SER A 208 14.66 -39.85 6.28
N PRO A 209 15.45 -40.90 6.03
CA PRO A 209 16.04 -41.69 7.10
C PRO A 209 17.28 -40.95 7.59
N GLU A 210 17.19 -40.32 8.77
CA GLU A 210 18.32 -39.97 9.67
C GLU A 210 17.88 -38.89 10.67
N CYS A 211 16.96 -39.22 11.58
CA CYS A 211 16.92 -38.58 12.90
C CYS A 211 15.95 -39.35 13.80
N GLY A 212 16.46 -39.91 14.90
CA GLY A 212 15.61 -40.50 15.93
C GLY A 212 14.81 -39.41 16.64
N VAL A 213 13.49 -39.58 16.73
CA VAL A 213 12.60 -38.68 17.47
C VAL A 213 12.13 -39.41 18.73
N ASP A 214 12.53 -38.92 19.90
CA ASP A 214 11.96 -39.34 21.19
C ASP A 214 10.64 -38.58 21.43
N THR A 215 9.55 -39.31 21.65
CA THR A 215 8.21 -38.75 21.87
C THR A 215 7.95 -38.48 23.35
N GLY A 216 7.88 -37.21 23.76
CA GLY A 216 7.46 -36.79 25.10
C GLY A 216 5.97 -36.39 25.16
N LYS A 217 5.30 -36.72 26.27
CA LYS A 217 3.86 -36.49 26.54
C LYS A 217 3.62 -35.11 27.19
N LEU A 218 2.54 -34.41 26.84
CA LEU A 218 2.11 -33.14 27.45
C LEU A 218 1.12 -33.41 28.60
N ASP A 219 1.32 -32.80 29.77
CA ASP A 219 0.36 -32.85 30.89
C ASP A 219 -0.51 -31.59 31.00
N ARG A 220 -1.75 -31.78 31.49
CA ARG A 220 -2.78 -30.75 31.67
C ARG A 220 -2.44 -29.84 32.85
N PHE A 221 -1.72 -28.76 32.62
CA PHE A 221 -1.87 -27.45 33.28
C PHE A 221 -0.87 -26.53 32.57
N GLY A 222 -1.34 -25.42 32.03
CA GLY A 222 -0.60 -24.56 31.10
C GLY A 222 0.59 -23.82 31.73
N GLU A 223 1.67 -24.53 32.03
CA GLU A 223 3.01 -23.97 32.20
C GLU A 223 3.97 -24.65 31.21
N LEU A 224 4.50 -23.85 30.27
CA LEU A 224 5.56 -24.27 29.37
C LEU A 224 6.87 -24.35 30.19
N LYS A 225 7.21 -25.54 30.68
CA LYS A 225 8.56 -25.81 31.17
C LYS A 225 9.54 -25.76 30.00
N GLN A 226 10.54 -24.89 30.18
CA GLN A 226 11.73 -24.70 29.35
C GLN A 226 12.19 -25.99 28.65
N MET A 227 12.08 -26.02 27.31
CA MET A 227 12.67 -27.09 26.50
C MET A 227 14.07 -26.68 26.08
N ALA A 228 15.09 -27.35 26.62
CA ALA A 228 16.46 -27.26 26.15
C ALA A 228 16.68 -28.34 25.08
N GLY A 229 16.69 -27.93 23.81
CA GLY A 229 17.15 -28.76 22.69
C GLY A 229 18.46 -28.20 22.17
N SER A 230 19.52 -29.00 22.21
CA SER A 230 20.81 -28.62 21.59
C SER A 230 20.81 -29.08 20.13
N CYS A 231 20.92 -28.11 19.22
CA CYS A 231 21.22 -28.33 17.80
C CYS A 231 22.66 -27.88 17.55
N PRO A 232 23.52 -28.63 16.84
CA PRO A 232 24.97 -28.31 16.78
C PRO A 232 25.32 -27.11 15.90
N PHE A 233 24.36 -26.47 15.25
CA PHE A 233 24.59 -25.26 14.46
C PHE A 233 23.55 -24.19 14.78
N SER A 234 24.06 -23.03 15.18
CA SER A 234 23.36 -21.81 15.59
C SER A 234 22.97 -21.71 17.06
N LYS A 235 23.35 -20.56 17.62
CA LYS A 235 23.32 -20.18 19.03
C LYS A 235 21.88 -20.06 19.55
N ASN A 236 21.69 -20.29 20.85
CA ASN A 236 20.47 -20.06 21.62
C ASN A 236 19.64 -18.88 21.09
N VAL A 237 18.57 -19.17 20.35
CA VAL A 237 17.52 -18.20 20.02
C VAL A 237 16.47 -18.30 21.11
N PHE A 238 16.34 -17.25 21.92
CA PHE A 238 15.22 -17.11 22.83
C PHE A 238 14.00 -16.65 22.03
N PHE A 239 12.89 -17.37 22.14
CA PHE A 239 11.67 -17.10 21.39
C PHE A 239 10.72 -16.24 22.24
N ASP A 240 10.52 -14.98 21.86
CA ASP A 240 9.44 -14.14 22.39
C ASP A 240 8.32 -14.07 21.36
N ILE A 241 7.24 -14.82 21.58
CA ILE A 241 6.01 -14.71 20.80
C ILE A 241 5.13 -13.68 21.51
N ARG A 242 5.11 -12.44 21.01
CA ARG A 242 4.06 -11.49 21.43
C ARG A 242 2.73 -11.90 20.82
N ILE A 243 1.93 -12.62 21.61
CA ILE A 243 0.49 -12.75 21.39
C ILE A 243 -0.14 -11.46 21.93
N ASP A 244 -0.33 -10.46 21.08
CA ASP A 244 -1.13 -9.29 21.46
C ASP A 244 -2.59 -9.73 21.60
N LYS A 245 -3.00 -9.85 22.87
CA LYS A 245 -4.35 -10.10 23.41
C LYS A 245 -5.47 -10.24 22.37
N LEU A 246 -5.75 -11.47 21.97
CA LEU A 246 -7.09 -11.88 21.55
C LEU A 246 -8.02 -11.82 22.77
N LYS A 247 -8.81 -10.74 22.89
CA LYS A 247 -10.03 -10.76 23.71
C LYS A 247 -11.05 -11.62 22.96
N LEU A 248 -11.16 -12.89 23.37
CA LEU A 248 -12.28 -13.76 23.04
C LEU A 248 -13.50 -13.27 23.84
N PHE A 249 -14.54 -12.82 23.14
CA PHE A 249 -15.93 -12.82 23.60
C PHE A 249 -16.72 -13.71 22.64
#